data_AF-A0A511MTT5-F1
#
_entry.id   AF-A0A511MTT5-F1
#
_cell.length_a   1.000
_cell.length_b   1.000
_cell.length_c   1.000
_cell.angle_alpha   90.00
_cell.angle_beta   90.00
_cell.angle_gamma   90.00
#
_symmetry.space_group_name_H-M   'P 1'
#
loop_
_entity.id
_entity.type
_entity.pdbx_description
1 polymer ?
#
loop_
_entity_poly.entity_id
_entity_poly.type
_entity_poly.pdbx_seq_one_letter_code
_entity_poly.pdbx_strand_id
1 'polypeptide(L)'
;MHADIAEFTRRRLAALAVADVTPEELDPDVDLVRSYGLTSLNKVVLLTSVCHRAGVDLTVLTDDDLARMLTLREIVDTVARYVPEGRTA
;
A
#
# COMPACT_ATOMS: atom_id res chain seq x y z
N MET A 1 -8.52 3.52 10.67
CA MET A 1 -8.92 4.94 10.55
C MET A 1 -8.26 5.58 9.32
N HIS A 2 -8.24 4.93 8.14
CA HIS A 2 -7.65 5.49 6.90
C HIS A 2 -8.36 4.94 5.65
N ALA A 3 -9.69 5.01 5.61
CA ALA A 3 -10.49 4.37 4.55
C ALA A 3 -10.13 4.86 3.14
N ASP A 4 -9.77 6.14 2.98
CA ASP A 4 -9.32 6.71 1.71
C ASP A 4 -7.98 6.12 1.23
N ILE A 5 -6.98 6.02 2.12
CA ILE A 5 -5.68 5.42 1.79
C ILE A 5 -5.86 3.94 1.47
N ALA A 6 -6.68 3.23 2.23
CA ALA A 6 -6.97 1.82 2.00
C ALA A 6 -7.63 1.59 0.63
N GLU A 7 -8.65 2.38 0.30
CA GLU A 7 -9.36 2.29 -0.97
C GLU A 7 -8.46 2.63 -2.16
N PHE A 8 -7.66 3.69 -2.05
CA PHE A 8 -6.66 4.03 -3.06
C PHE A 8 -5.62 2.92 -3.23
N THR A 9 -5.08 2.39 -2.13
CA THR A 9 -4.07 1.33 -2.13
C THR A 9 -4.61 0.08 -2.81
N ARG A 10 -5.85 -0.30 -2.51
CA ARG A 10 -6.55 -1.44 -3.09
C ARG A 10 -6.70 -1.28 -4.61
N ARG A 11 -7.23 -0.15 -5.08
CA ARG A 11 -7.36 0.13 -6.52
C ARG A 11 -6.02 0.11 -7.24
N ARG A 12 -5.00 0.71 -6.64
CA ARG A 12 -3.65 0.78 -7.21
C ARG A 12 -2.99 -0.60 -7.26
N LEU A 13 -3.19 -1.42 -6.23
CA LEU A 13 -2.69 -2.79 -6.16
C LEU A 13 -3.33 -3.66 -7.25
N ALA A 14 -4.66 -3.62 -7.41
CA ALA A 14 -5.35 -4.36 -8.47
C ALA A 14 -4.80 -4.01 -9.87
N ALA A 15 -4.55 -2.73 -10.13
CA ALA A 15 -3.98 -2.28 -11.41
C ALA A 15 -2.50 -2.67 -11.63
N LEU A 16 -1.78 -3.08 -10.59
CA LEU A 16 -0.36 -3.47 -10.63
C LEU A 16 -0.13 -4.96 -10.41
N ALA A 17 -1.16 -5.69 -9.99
CA ALA A 17 -1.13 -7.13 -9.82
C ALA A 17 -0.92 -7.82 -11.18
N VAL A 18 -0.23 -8.96 -11.15
CA VAL A 18 -0.17 -9.85 -12.32
C VAL A 18 -1.44 -10.68 -12.42
N ALA A 19 -2.03 -11.02 -11.25
CA ALA A 19 -3.33 -11.65 -11.18
C ALA A 19 -4.41 -10.70 -11.72
N ASP A 20 -5.34 -11.24 -12.49
CA ASP A 20 -6.53 -10.51 -12.93
C ASP A 20 -7.54 -10.49 -11.77
N VAL A 21 -7.47 -9.44 -10.94
CA VAL A 21 -8.28 -9.26 -9.74
C VAL A 21 -8.83 -7.85 -9.67
N THR A 22 -10.09 -7.72 -9.27
CA THR A 22 -10.70 -6.42 -9.00
C THR A 22 -10.31 -5.90 -7.62
N PRO A 23 -10.38 -4.59 -7.38
CA PRO A 23 -10.13 -4.01 -6.06
C PRO A 23 -10.91 -4.73 -4.94
N GLU A 24 -12.19 -4.99 -5.18
CA GLU A 24 -13.13 -5.59 -4.21
C GLU A 24 -12.79 -7.04 -3.85
N GLU A 25 -12.06 -7.75 -4.70
CA GLU A 25 -11.61 -9.14 -4.50
C GLU A 25 -10.30 -9.24 -3.71
N LEU A 26 -9.63 -8.12 -3.45
CA LEU A 26 -8.37 -8.10 -2.70
C LEU A 26 -8.60 -8.33 -1.21
N ASP A 27 -8.05 -9.43 -0.71
CA ASP A 27 -7.93 -9.72 0.71
C ASP A 27 -6.81 -8.86 1.32
N PRO A 28 -7.10 -8.03 2.34
CA PRO A 28 -6.10 -7.14 2.92
C PRO A 28 -4.98 -7.86 3.69
N ASP A 29 -5.18 -9.13 4.08
CA ASP A 29 -4.33 -9.86 5.02
C ASP A 29 -3.44 -10.94 4.33
N VAL A 30 -3.47 -11.02 2.99
CA VAL A 30 -2.64 -11.97 2.23
C VAL A 30 -1.35 -11.36 1.71
N ASP A 31 -0.34 -12.21 1.52
CA ASP A 31 0.95 -11.84 0.93
C ASP A 31 0.74 -11.40 -0.53
N LEU A 32 1.06 -10.13 -0.81
CA LEU A 32 0.81 -9.51 -2.12
C LEU A 32 1.66 -10.11 -3.25
N VAL A 33 2.88 -10.57 -2.92
CA VAL A 33 3.80 -11.15 -3.90
C VAL A 33 3.31 -12.55 -4.30
N ARG A 34 2.97 -13.37 -3.30
CA ARG A 34 2.56 -14.77 -3.51
C ARG A 34 1.14 -14.87 -4.06
N SER A 35 0.21 -14.06 -3.57
CA SER A 35 -1.20 -14.17 -3.93
C SER A 35 -1.55 -13.41 -5.22
N TYR A 36 -0.95 -12.25 -5.44
CA TYR A 36 -1.30 -11.36 -6.56
C TYR A 36 -0.17 -11.14 -7.57
N GLY A 37 0.99 -11.77 -7.35
CA GLY A 37 2.13 -11.64 -8.24
C GLY A 37 2.76 -10.25 -8.22
N LEU A 38 2.64 -9.51 -7.11
CA LEU A 38 3.22 -8.18 -7.00
C LEU A 38 4.75 -8.28 -7.07
N THR A 39 5.33 -7.78 -8.16
CA THR A 39 6.79 -7.77 -8.34
C THR A 39 7.46 -6.69 -7.49
N SER A 40 8.79 -6.79 -7.27
CA SER A 40 9.54 -5.77 -6.54
C SER A 40 9.40 -4.37 -7.15
N LEU A 41 9.40 -4.28 -8.49
CA LEU A 41 9.20 -3.01 -9.19
C LEU A 41 7.78 -2.46 -8.95
N ASN A 42 6.77 -3.32 -9.07
CA ASN A 42 5.38 -2.92 -8.84
C ASN A 42 5.13 -2.53 -7.38
N LYS A 43 5.82 -3.17 -6.42
CA LYS A 43 5.80 -2.76 -5.01
C LYS A 43 6.36 -1.34 -4.84
N VAL A 44 7.49 -1.01 -5.47
CA VAL A 44 8.02 0.37 -5.45
C VAL A 44 7.03 1.37 -6.06
N VAL A 45 6.42 1.05 -7.20
CA VAL A 45 5.41 1.91 -7.84
C VAL A 45 4.15 2.07 -6.97
N LEU A 46 3.72 1.01 -6.29
CA LEU A 46 2.62 1.06 -5.34
C LEU A 46 2.97 1.98 -4.16
N LEU A 47 4.10 1.75 -3.50
CA LEU A 47 4.51 2.50 -2.30
C LEU A 47 4.71 3.99 -2.59
N THR A 48 5.36 4.33 -3.70
CA THR A 48 5.49 5.73 -4.16
C THR A 48 4.12 6.39 -4.39
N SER A 49 3.17 5.67 -5.01
CA SER A 49 1.81 6.18 -5.26
C SER A 49 1.04 6.39 -3.95
N VAL A 50 1.11 5.44 -3.02
CA VAL A 50 0.40 5.48 -1.73
C VAL A 50 0.97 6.57 -0.83
N CYS A 51 2.30 6.68 -0.75
CA CYS A 51 2.97 7.74 0.01
C CYS A 51 2.61 9.12 -0.56
N HIS A 52 2.65 9.29 -1.89
CA HIS A 52 2.23 10.53 -2.53
C HIS A 52 0.77 10.87 -2.22
N ARG A 53 -0.15 9.89 -2.27
CA ARG A 53 -1.57 10.09 -1.96
C ARG A 53 -1.80 10.48 -0.49
N ALA A 54 -1.04 9.90 0.42
CA ALA A 54 -1.02 10.24 1.83
C ALA A 54 -0.22 11.53 2.13
N GLY A 55 0.51 12.04 1.12
CA GLY A 55 1.62 13.01 1.20
C GLY A 55 2.55 12.77 2.37
N VAL A 56 2.97 11.52 2.46
CA VAL A 56 4.12 11.05 3.21
C VAL A 56 5.30 11.04 2.24
N ASP A 57 6.45 11.53 2.67
CA ASP A 57 7.68 11.39 1.89
C ASP A 57 8.18 9.94 2.00
N LEU A 58 8.52 9.30 0.89
CA LEU A 58 8.97 7.90 0.90
C LEU A 58 10.22 7.69 1.77
N THR A 59 11.07 8.71 1.92
CA THR A 59 12.32 8.64 2.68
C THR A 59 12.13 8.51 4.18
N VAL A 60 10.92 8.73 4.71
CA VAL A 60 10.62 8.54 6.14
C VAL A 60 10.40 7.08 6.51
N LEU A 61 10.19 6.22 5.50
CA LEU A 61 10.03 4.78 5.70
C LEU A 61 11.40 4.14 5.96
N THR A 62 11.48 3.33 7.01
CA THR A 62 12.71 2.60 7.35
C THR A 62 12.82 1.28 6.58
N ASP A 63 14.00 0.67 6.54
CA ASP A 63 14.17 -0.67 5.96
C ASP A 63 13.26 -1.73 6.63
N ASP A 64 13.05 -1.60 7.94
CA ASP A 64 12.17 -2.49 8.71
C ASP A 64 10.69 -2.28 8.34
N ASP A 65 10.26 -1.04 8.09
CA ASP A 65 8.92 -0.76 7.55
C ASP A 65 8.74 -1.41 6.17
N LEU A 66 9.71 -1.23 5.27
CA LEU A 66 9.66 -1.80 3.91
C LEU A 66 9.64 -3.34 3.92
N ALA A 67 10.37 -3.95 4.86
CA ALA A 67 10.42 -5.39 5.05
C ALA A 67 9.09 -5.96 5.58
N ARG A 68 8.39 -5.21 6.44
CA ARG A 68 7.09 -5.60 7.01
C ARG A 68 5.91 -5.39 6.07
N MET A 69 6.05 -4.62 5.00
CA MET A 69 4.97 -4.40 4.02
C MET A 69 4.79 -5.60 3.08
N LEU A 70 4.18 -6.70 3.58
CA LEU A 70 3.90 -7.90 2.80
C LEU A 70 2.43 -8.00 2.39
N THR A 71 1.55 -7.39 3.17
CA THR A 71 0.10 -7.36 2.98
C THR A 71 -0.39 -5.93 2.69
N LEU A 72 -1.61 -5.79 2.15
CA LEU A 72 -2.22 -4.47 1.94
C LEU A 72 -2.46 -3.76 3.27
N ARG A 73 -2.87 -4.49 4.31
CA ARG A 73 -3.07 -3.94 5.65
C ARG A 73 -1.78 -3.31 6.19
N GLU A 74 -0.66 -4.03 6.11
CA GLU A 74 0.63 -3.54 6.59
C GLU A 74 1.09 -2.30 5.83
N ILE A 75 0.84 -2.21 4.52
CA ILE A 75 1.13 -1.00 3.73
C ILE A 75 0.32 0.18 4.26
N VAL A 76 -1.00 0.02 4.39
CA VAL A 76 -1.90 1.10 4.82
C VAL A 76 -1.56 1.54 6.24
N ASP A 77 -1.43 0.59 7.17
CA ASP A 77 -1.15 0.88 8.58
C ASP A 77 0.24 1.51 8.75
N THR A 78 1.21 1.13 7.92
CA THR A 78 2.53 1.76 7.97
C THR A 78 2.52 3.18 7.44
N VAL A 79 1.95 3.42 6.26
CA VAL A 79 1.90 4.79 5.71
C VAL A 79 1.07 5.70 6.61
N ALA A 80 -0.02 5.19 7.17
CA ALA A 80 -0.85 5.87 8.15
C ALA A 80 -0.07 6.42 9.36
N ARG A 81 0.92 5.68 9.87
CA ARG A 81 1.77 6.11 11.00
C ARG A 81 2.55 7.41 10.72
N TYR A 82 2.79 7.73 9.45
CA TYR A 82 3.56 8.89 9.02
C TYR A 82 2.70 9.99 8.39
N VAL A 83 1.38 9.83 8.35
CA VAL A 83 0.48 10.87 7.82
C VAL A 83 0.57 12.09 8.75
N PRO A 84 0.88 13.28 8.22
CA PRO A 84 0.98 14.49 9.04
C PRO A 84 -0.37 14.85 9.65
N GLU A 85 -0.37 15.24 10.93
CA GLU A 85 -1.56 15.71 11.64
C GLU A 85 -2.14 16.94 10.92
N GLY A 86 -3.38 16.84 10.46
CA GLY A 86 -4.05 17.88 9.66
C GLY A 86 -4.62 17.41 8.32
N ARG A 87 -4.42 16.14 7.93
CA ARG A 87 -4.96 15.55 6.69
C ARG A 87 -5.95 14.41 6.90
N THR A 88 -6.41 14.21 8.12
CA THR A 88 -7.31 13.11 8.52
C THR A 88 -8.79 13.39 8.27
N ALA A 89 -9.12 14.38 7.42
CA ALA A 89 -10.48 14.81 7.12
C ALA A 89 -10.94 14.29 5.75
#